data_AF-A0A9P3ELF2-F1
#
_entry.id   AF-A0A9P3ELF2-F1
#
_cell.length_a   1.000
_cell.length_b   1.000
_cell.length_c   1.000
_cell.angle_alpha   90.00
_cell.angle_beta   90.00
_cell.angle_gamma   90.00
#
_symmetry.space_group_name_H-M   'P 1'
#
loop_
_entity.id
_entity.type
_entity.pdbx_description
1 polymer ?
#
loop_
_entity_poly.entity_id
_entity_poly.type
_entity_poly.pdbx_seq_one_letter_code
_entity_poly.pdbx_strand_id
1 'polypeptide(L)'
;MLDGRIEVNTGIKKKRDKYISSNTQIDKSVKIYGPCFIGSNVVIEKNVIIKPYAVISDNVKISSNVSVEKSIVWDNSKIGSNVKIINTIVGFGTINNTGQYNIV
;
A
#
# COMPACT_ATOMS: atom_id res chain seq x y z
N MET A 1 15.99 3.14 -0.09
CA MET A 1 15.99 3.37 1.37
C MET A 1 15.20 4.64 1.66
N LEU A 2 14.16 4.55 2.52
CA LEU A 2 13.18 5.62 2.82
C LEU A 2 13.69 6.61 3.90
N ASP A 3 14.99 6.89 3.94
CA ASP A 3 15.66 7.68 4.99
C ASP A 3 15.64 9.19 4.73
N GLY A 4 14.55 9.71 4.17
CA GLY A 4 14.33 11.16 4.07
C GLY A 4 15.21 11.93 3.09
N ARG A 5 15.93 11.27 2.17
CA ARG A 5 16.80 11.90 1.15
C ARG A 5 16.16 12.16 -0.22
N ILE A 6 14.83 12.05 -0.34
CA ILE A 6 14.15 12.31 -1.60
C ILE A 6 13.30 13.57 -1.45
N GLU A 7 13.76 14.68 -2.05
CA GLU A 7 12.91 15.83 -2.34
C GLU A 7 11.99 15.45 -3.50
N VAL A 8 10.87 14.79 -3.16
CA VAL A 8 9.86 14.45 -4.16
C VAL A 8 9.04 15.71 -4.46
N ASN A 9 9.37 16.40 -5.55
CA ASN A 9 8.60 17.52 -6.08
C ASN A 9 7.34 17.02 -6.81
N THR A 10 6.41 16.45 -6.06
CA THR A 10 5.10 16.02 -6.56
C THR A 10 4.05 16.45 -5.53
N GLY A 11 2.79 16.61 -5.92
CA GLY A 11 1.68 17.07 -5.06
C GLY A 11 1.30 16.14 -3.88
N ILE A 12 2.27 15.43 -3.30
CA ILE A 12 2.15 14.49 -2.18
C ILE A 12 1.95 15.26 -0.87
N LYS A 13 0.90 14.92 -0.13
CA LYS A 13 0.71 15.40 1.25
C LYS A 13 1.62 14.65 2.21
N LYS A 14 2.80 15.20 2.51
CA LYS A 14 3.71 14.66 3.54
C LYS A 14 3.11 14.84 4.93
N LYS A 15 2.82 13.73 5.63
CA LYS A 15 2.38 13.78 7.04
C LYS A 15 3.04 12.67 7.84
N ARG A 16 4.01 13.02 8.69
CA ARG A 16 4.66 12.12 9.67
C ARG A 16 5.10 10.78 9.04
N ASP A 17 6.02 10.86 8.07
CA ASP A 17 6.65 9.74 7.35
C ASP A 17 5.72 8.91 6.44
N LYS A 18 4.55 9.45 6.13
CA LYS A 18 3.63 8.86 5.14
C LYS A 18 3.72 9.68 3.86
N TYR A 19 3.94 8.97 2.75
CA TYR A 19 3.90 9.53 1.40
C TYR A 19 2.68 8.95 0.69
N ILE A 20 1.75 9.82 0.28
CA ILE A 20 0.54 9.44 -0.45
C ILE A 20 0.45 10.32 -1.69
N SER A 21 0.56 9.71 -2.86
CA SER A 21 0.47 10.38 -4.15
C SER A 21 -0.97 10.73 -4.55
N SER A 22 -1.09 11.48 -5.64
CA SER A 22 -2.35 12.03 -6.13
C SER A 22 -3.34 10.96 -6.63
N ASN A 23 -4.63 11.33 -6.65
CA ASN A 23 -5.73 10.50 -7.16
C ASN A 23 -5.93 9.16 -6.43
N THR A 24 -5.53 9.09 -5.17
CA THR A 24 -5.71 7.90 -4.33
C THR A 24 -6.99 8.00 -3.50
N GLN A 25 -7.82 6.96 -3.58
CA GLN A 25 -9.08 6.84 -2.85
C GLN A 25 -8.88 5.94 -1.64
N ILE A 26 -9.04 6.50 -0.44
CA ILE A 26 -8.82 5.79 0.82
C ILE A 26 -10.09 5.91 1.66
N ASP A 27 -10.66 4.77 2.04
CA ASP A 27 -11.80 4.74 2.96
C ASP A 27 -11.44 5.35 4.34
N LYS A 28 -12.41 5.98 5.00
CA LYS A 28 -12.20 6.66 6.29
C LYS A 28 -11.77 5.72 7.42
N SER A 29 -12.09 4.43 7.32
CA SER A 29 -11.74 3.41 8.31
C SER A 29 -10.28 2.93 8.21
N VAL A 30 -9.57 3.28 7.14
CA VAL A 30 -8.20 2.83 6.89
C VAL A 30 -7.24 3.44 7.90
N LYS A 31 -6.40 2.58 8.49
CA LYS A 31 -5.34 2.99 9.41
C LYS A 31 -4.00 2.87 8.72
N ILE A 32 -3.29 3.99 8.62
CA ILE A 32 -1.97 4.07 7.99
C ILE A 32 -0.95 4.45 9.04
N TYR A 33 0.11 3.65 9.18
CA TYR A 33 1.22 3.86 10.11
C TYR A 33 2.51 3.98 9.29
N GLY A 34 3.15 5.15 9.35
CA GLY A 34 4.41 5.41 8.66
C GLY A 34 5.60 4.80 9.40
N PRO A 35 6.79 4.69 8.77
CA PRO A 35 7.08 5.12 7.40
C PRO A 35 6.39 4.24 6.35
N CYS A 36 5.71 4.82 5.36
CA CYS A 36 5.10 4.07 4.26
C CYS A 36 4.95 4.92 3.00
N PHE A 37 4.88 4.26 1.85
CA PHE A 37 4.66 4.90 0.56
C PHE A 37 3.39 4.34 -0.10
N ILE A 38 2.56 5.23 -0.63
CA ILE A 38 1.36 4.92 -1.39
C ILE A 38 1.39 5.73 -2.68
N GLY A 39 1.41 5.03 -3.80
CA GLY A 39 1.44 5.56 -5.15
C GLY A 39 0.15 6.24 -5.57
N SER A 40 0.09 6.58 -6.85
CA SER A 40 -1.03 7.26 -7.50
C SER A 40 -2.10 6.28 -7.95
N ASN A 41 -3.34 6.75 -8.08
CA ASN A 41 -4.48 5.94 -8.53
C ASN A 41 -4.70 4.68 -7.67
N VAL A 42 -4.32 4.71 -6.40
CA VAL A 42 -4.52 3.58 -5.49
C VAL A 42 -5.93 3.64 -4.93
N VAL A 43 -6.58 2.48 -4.81
CA VAL A 43 -7.88 2.34 -4.15
C VAL A 43 -7.73 1.45 -2.93
N ILE A 44 -8.01 1.98 -1.74
CA ILE A 44 -7.94 1.25 -0.48
C ILE A 44 -9.34 1.23 0.14
N GLU A 45 -9.91 0.03 0.24
CA GLU A 45 -11.25 -0.20 0.79
C GLU A 45 -11.25 -0.24 2.33
N LYS A 46 -12.38 -0.70 2.91
CA LYS A 46 -12.68 -0.61 4.34
C LYS A 46 -11.79 -1.51 5.19
N ASN A 47 -11.54 -1.10 6.43
CA ASN A 47 -10.82 -1.87 7.45
C ASN A 47 -9.41 -2.32 7.01
N VAL A 48 -8.77 -1.58 6.10
CA VAL A 48 -7.38 -1.87 5.72
C VAL A 48 -6.42 -1.24 6.71
N ILE A 49 -5.34 -1.98 7.02
CA ILE A 49 -4.26 -1.51 7.89
C ILE A 49 -2.94 -1.53 7.12
N ILE A 50 -2.42 -0.35 6.81
CA ILE A 50 -1.09 -0.16 6.23
C ILE A 50 -0.13 0.11 7.38
N LYS A 51 0.81 -0.81 7.59
CA LYS A 51 1.81 -0.74 8.66
C LYS A 51 3.15 -0.20 8.14
N PRO A 52 4.11 0.09 9.03
CA PRO A 52 5.41 0.61 8.63
C PRO A 52 6.13 -0.28 7.61
N TYR A 53 6.94 0.38 6.78
CA TYR A 53 7.72 -0.18 5.68
C TYR A 53 6.88 -0.86 4.59
N ALA A 54 5.59 -0.51 4.50
CA ALA A 54 4.77 -0.88 3.36
C ALA A 54 4.99 0.10 2.20
N VAL A 55 5.15 -0.45 0.99
CA VAL A 55 5.22 0.29 -0.26
C VAL A 55 4.09 -0.20 -1.16
N ILE A 56 3.14 0.67 -1.46
CA ILE A 56 2.05 0.42 -2.40
C ILE A 56 2.33 1.26 -3.64
N SER A 57 2.53 0.63 -4.79
CA SER A 57 2.86 1.32 -6.06
C SER A 57 1.59 1.81 -6.77
N ASP A 58 1.71 2.27 -8.00
CA ASP A 58 0.63 2.93 -8.72
C ASP A 58 -0.42 1.94 -9.24
N ASN A 59 -1.66 2.41 -9.38
CA ASN A 59 -2.78 1.63 -9.93
C ASN A 59 -3.09 0.34 -9.14
N VAL A 60 -2.79 0.32 -7.84
CA VAL A 60 -3.07 -0.82 -6.97
C VAL A 60 -4.48 -0.72 -6.38
N LYS A 61 -5.19 -1.85 -6.32
CA LYS A 61 -6.44 -1.97 -5.55
C LYS A 61 -6.24 -2.89 -4.35
N ILE A 62 -6.53 -2.39 -3.15
CA ILE A 62 -6.54 -3.15 -1.91
C ILE A 62 -7.99 -3.27 -1.41
N SER A 63 -8.50 -4.48 -1.40
CA SER A 63 -9.86 -4.79 -0.96
C SER A 63 -9.99 -4.78 0.57
N SER A 64 -11.21 -4.96 1.05
CA SER A 64 -11.54 -4.79 2.47
C SER A 64 -10.87 -5.81 3.41
N ASN A 65 -10.64 -5.43 4.66
CA ASN A 65 -10.05 -6.27 5.72
C ASN A 65 -8.63 -6.80 5.40
N VAL A 66 -7.81 -5.98 4.74
CA VAL A 66 -6.42 -6.34 4.40
C VAL A 66 -5.44 -5.72 5.39
N SER A 67 -4.33 -6.40 5.66
CA SER A 67 -3.19 -5.77 6.35
C SER A 67 -1.90 -5.96 5.57
N VAL A 68 -1.12 -4.89 5.45
CA VAL A 68 0.17 -4.87 4.72
C VAL A 68 1.25 -4.34 5.65
N GLU A 69 2.34 -5.10 5.80
CA GLU A 69 3.45 -4.78 6.70
C GLU A 69 4.79 -5.16 6.05
N LYS A 70 5.80 -4.30 6.09
CA LYS A 70 7.16 -4.62 5.61
C LYS A 70 7.16 -5.31 4.24
N SER A 71 6.34 -4.81 3.32
CA SER A 71 6.04 -5.48 2.05
C SER A 71 5.93 -4.48 0.92
N ILE A 72 6.19 -4.94 -0.30
CA ILE A 72 6.09 -4.14 -1.52
C ILE A 72 4.96 -4.72 -2.36
N VAL A 73 4.03 -3.87 -2.78
CA VAL A 73 2.98 -4.20 -3.74
C VAL A 73 3.25 -3.41 -5.02
N TRP A 74 3.61 -4.13 -6.08
CA TRP A 74 3.95 -3.54 -7.37
C TRP A 74 2.72 -3.09 -8.14
N ASP A 75 2.98 -2.28 -9.17
CA ASP A 75 1.95 -1.62 -9.96
C ASP A 75 0.93 -2.60 -10.55
N ASN A 76 -0.29 -2.10 -10.75
CA ASN A 76 -1.41 -2.85 -11.35
C ASN A 76 -1.83 -4.11 -10.57
N SER A 77 -1.40 -4.26 -9.32
CA SER A 77 -1.79 -5.39 -8.47
C SER A 77 -3.17 -5.19 -7.85
N LYS A 78 -3.89 -6.30 -7.66
CA LYS A 78 -5.18 -6.34 -6.96
C LYS A 78 -5.08 -7.30 -5.78
N ILE A 79 -5.22 -6.76 -4.59
CA ILE A 79 -5.25 -7.52 -3.34
C ILE A 79 -6.71 -7.75 -2.94
N GLY A 80 -7.09 -9.01 -2.82
CA GLY A 80 -8.42 -9.46 -2.42
C GLY A 80 -8.69 -9.25 -0.94
N SER A 81 -9.95 -9.43 -0.54
CA SER A 81 -10.38 -9.19 0.82
C SER A 81 -9.83 -10.24 1.79
N ASN A 82 -9.69 -9.87 3.06
CA ASN A 82 -9.23 -10.76 4.14
C ASN A 82 -7.81 -11.34 3.89
N VAL A 83 -6.92 -10.54 3.30
CA VAL A 83 -5.53 -10.92 3.01
C VAL A 83 -4.58 -10.27 4.03
N LYS A 84 -3.51 -10.99 4.39
CA LYS A 84 -2.42 -10.48 5.21
C LYS A 84 -1.10 -10.64 4.45
N ILE A 85 -0.43 -9.52 4.22
CA ILE A 85 0.84 -9.42 3.49
C ILE A 85 1.91 -8.95 4.47
N ILE A 86 2.91 -9.79 4.74
CA ILE A 86 4.00 -9.50 5.67
C ILE A 86 5.30 -10.02 5.08
N ASN A 87 6.36 -9.20 5.05
CA ASN A 87 7.68 -9.59 4.55
C ASN A 87 7.62 -10.21 3.14
N THR A 88 6.78 -9.65 2.27
CA THR A 88 6.44 -10.21 0.96
C THR A 88 6.64 -9.17 -0.13
N ILE A 89 7.02 -9.62 -1.33
CA ILE A 89 6.94 -8.81 -2.55
C ILE A 89 5.78 -9.35 -3.39
N VAL A 90 4.77 -8.53 -3.63
CA VAL A 90 3.68 -8.85 -4.56
C VAL A 90 4.09 -8.31 -5.93
N GLY A 91 4.38 -9.22 -6.85
CA GLY A 91 4.79 -8.92 -8.22
C GLY A 91 3.74 -8.19 -9.04
N PHE A 92 4.18 -7.58 -10.14
CA PHE A 92 3.36 -6.77 -11.04
C PHE A 92 2.14 -7.54 -11.58
N GLY A 93 0.97 -6.88 -11.60
CA GLY A 93 -0.24 -7.45 -12.20
C GLY A 93 -0.85 -8.65 -11.46
N THR A 94 -0.43 -8.91 -10.21
CA THR A 94 -0.95 -10.04 -9.43
C THR A 94 -2.41 -9.77 -9.02
N ILE A 95 -3.30 -10.74 -9.25
CA ILE A 95 -4.69 -10.71 -8.78
C ILE A 95 -4.85 -11.79 -7.72
N ASN A 96 -4.95 -11.39 -6.45
CA ASN A 96 -5.16 -12.30 -5.32
C ASN A 96 -6.60 -12.19 -4.86
N ASN A 97 -7.36 -13.29 -4.80
CA ASN A 97 -8.78 -13.25 -4.40
C ASN A 97 -9.01 -13.54 -2.91
N THR A 98 -8.22 -14.43 -2.28
CA THR A 98 -8.28 -14.75 -0.83
C THR A 98 -7.04 -15.56 -0.39
N GLY A 99 -6.57 -15.38 0.86
CA GLY A 99 -5.54 -16.22 1.49
C GLY A 99 -4.33 -15.47 2.07
N GLN A 100 -3.65 -16.08 3.04
CA GLN A 100 -2.33 -15.66 3.54
C GLN A 100 -1.26 -16.13 2.55
N TYR A 101 -0.43 -15.22 2.03
CA TYR A 101 0.69 -15.63 1.18
C TYR A 101 2.00 -14.91 1.54
N ASN A 102 3.02 -15.74 1.72
CA ASN A 102 4.43 -15.37 1.57
C ASN A 102 4.71 -15.52 0.07
N ILE A 103 4.80 -14.42 -0.68
CA ILE A 103 5.26 -14.51 -2.08
C ILE A 103 6.65 -13.88 -2.12
N VAL A 104 7.56 -14.66 -2.71
CA VAL A 104 9.01 -14.47 -2.76
C VAL A 104 9.37 -13.19 -3.51
#